data_AF-A0A1Y2VSB2-F1
#
_entry.id   AF-A0A1Y2VSB2-F1
#
_cell.length_a   1.000
_cell.length_b   1.000
_cell.length_c   1.000
_cell.angle_alpha   90.00
_cell.angle_beta   90.00
_cell.angle_gamma   90.00
#
_symmetry.space_group_name_H-M   'P 1'
#
loop_
_entity.id
_entity.type
_entity.pdbx_description
1 polymer ?
#
loop_
_entity_poly.entity_id
_entity_poly.type
_entity_poly.pdbx_seq_one_letter_code
_entity_poly.pdbx_strand_id
1 'polypeptide(L)'
;MLTDIVRANRQLLSLKELPPYKGPKLKAFPIHPGQIEWIQQLERSPESEEGSQGYVFKVKIDSRIYALKVFKFFKPSEAKYLLSPLRAKMVSDELAVFHVDPFYAECRAYGRIQRKEESEGLKSKVAADCYGFLLLEKKDEIVLNRMGIDLWDMPEEDEYRKQARESPVRAIVKEYVEGETSFNPQNCKAMPKKVRRLKRWKIYYKDIKEDNCDKGSKLKVF
;
A
#
# COMPACT_ATOMS: atom_id res chain seq x y z
N MET A 1 -14.06 -21.06 6.17
CA MET A 1 -13.18 -20.52 5.11
C MET A 1 -13.14 -18.99 5.11
N LEU A 2 -14.21 -18.26 4.72
CA LEU A 2 -14.21 -16.78 4.75
C LEU A 2 -14.02 -16.21 6.17
N THR A 3 -14.74 -16.78 7.15
CA THR A 3 -14.63 -16.39 8.56
C THR A 3 -13.22 -16.59 9.12
N ASP A 4 -12.52 -17.63 8.66
CA ASP A 4 -11.13 -17.90 9.04
C ASP A 4 -10.18 -16.87 8.46
N ILE A 5 -10.38 -16.44 7.21
CA ILE A 5 -9.58 -15.39 6.55
C ILE A 5 -9.78 -14.04 7.23
N VAL A 6 -11.02 -13.66 7.57
CA VAL A 6 -11.31 -12.41 8.30
C VAL A 6 -10.65 -12.44 9.68
N ARG A 7 -10.79 -13.54 10.42
CA ARG A 7 -10.16 -13.71 11.74
C ARG A 7 -8.63 -13.64 11.64
N ALA A 8 -8.04 -14.37 10.70
CA ALA A 8 -6.60 -14.35 10.46
C ALA A 8 -6.13 -12.93 10.16
N ASN A 9 -6.79 -12.23 9.22
CA ASN A 9 -6.45 -10.85 8.87
C ASN A 9 -6.46 -9.93 10.11
N ARG A 10 -7.50 -9.99 10.95
CA ARG A 10 -7.56 -9.19 12.19
C ARG A 10 -6.40 -9.50 13.15
N GLN A 11 -6.05 -10.78 13.30
CA GLN A 11 -4.90 -11.17 14.13
C GLN A 11 -3.59 -10.62 13.56
N LEU A 12 -3.39 -10.66 12.24
CA LEU A 12 -2.17 -10.15 11.62
C LEU A 12 -1.98 -8.66 11.85
N LEU A 13 -3.06 -7.88 11.77
CA LEU A 13 -3.00 -6.43 11.94
C LEU A 13 -2.59 -6.04 13.38
N SER A 14 -2.66 -6.94 14.36
CA SER A 14 -2.12 -6.70 15.71
C SER A 14 -0.60 -6.83 15.82
N LEU A 15 0.09 -7.32 14.78
CA LEU A 15 1.53 -7.51 14.78
C LEU A 15 2.28 -6.18 14.65
N LYS A 16 3.53 -6.14 15.15
CA LYS A 16 4.42 -4.97 15.01
C LYS A 16 5.06 -4.84 13.62
N GLU A 17 5.06 -5.91 12.84
CA GLU A 17 5.66 -5.97 11.51
C GLU A 17 4.84 -6.86 10.58
N LEU A 18 4.69 -6.44 9.33
CA LEU A 18 3.89 -7.12 8.31
C LEU A 18 4.67 -7.34 7.01
N PRO A 19 4.37 -8.40 6.24
CA PRO A 19 3.42 -9.48 6.54
C PRO A 19 3.97 -10.50 7.57
N PRO A 20 3.14 -11.40 8.11
CA PRO A 20 3.57 -12.41 9.10
C PRO A 20 4.52 -13.48 8.55
N TYR A 21 4.46 -13.74 7.24
CA TYR A 21 5.20 -14.81 6.59
C TYR A 21 6.68 -14.48 6.46
N LYS A 22 7.50 -15.52 6.20
CA LYS A 22 8.94 -15.37 5.96
C LYS A 22 9.17 -14.40 4.79
N GLY A 23 9.98 -13.37 5.02
CA GLY A 23 10.33 -12.41 3.98
C GLY A 23 10.65 -11.02 4.55
N PRO A 24 10.80 -10.03 3.66
CA PRO A 24 10.92 -8.64 4.05
C PRO A 24 9.63 -8.16 4.73
N LYS A 25 9.79 -7.37 5.80
CA LYS A 25 8.68 -6.87 6.60
C LYS A 25 8.75 -5.35 6.72
N LEU A 26 7.59 -4.72 6.74
CA LEU A 26 7.40 -3.32 7.06
C LEU A 26 6.94 -3.21 8.51
N LYS A 27 7.55 -2.29 9.26
CA LYS A 27 7.17 -2.03 10.66
C LYS A 27 5.88 -1.23 10.74
N ALA A 28 5.19 -1.35 11.87
CA ALA A 28 4.11 -0.44 12.22
C ALA A 28 4.67 0.99 12.29
N PHE A 29 3.88 1.97 11.86
CA PHE A 29 4.21 3.37 12.02
C PHE A 29 4.36 3.66 13.54
N PRO A 30 5.51 4.17 14.00
CA PRO A 30 5.89 4.15 15.41
C PRO A 30 5.07 5.09 16.30
N ILE A 31 4.46 6.10 15.69
CA ILE A 31 3.60 7.06 16.38
C ILE A 31 2.20 6.45 16.37
N HIS A 32 1.60 6.25 17.54
CA HIS A 32 0.14 6.16 17.61
C HIS A 32 -0.39 7.49 17.10
N PRO A 33 -0.94 7.56 15.88
CA PRO A 33 -1.39 8.83 15.36
C PRO A 33 -2.47 9.31 16.31
N GLY A 34 -2.30 10.51 16.89
CA GLY A 34 -3.36 11.11 17.69
C GLY A 34 -4.59 11.37 16.80
N GLN A 35 -4.66 12.58 16.25
CA GLN A 35 -5.64 12.93 15.23
C GLN A 35 -4.94 13.07 13.88
N ILE A 36 -5.39 12.33 12.87
CA ILE A 36 -4.97 12.52 11.48
C ILE A 36 -5.69 13.77 10.98
N GLU A 37 -4.95 14.79 10.56
CA GLU A 37 -5.50 15.94 9.87
C GLU A 37 -5.54 15.64 8.37
N TRP A 38 -6.74 15.47 7.83
CA TRP A 38 -6.95 15.17 6.42
C TRP A 38 -6.94 16.45 5.59
N ILE A 39 -5.88 16.69 4.83
CA ILE A 39 -5.68 17.97 4.11
C ILE A 39 -6.26 17.90 2.70
N GLN A 40 -5.88 16.87 1.93
CA GLN A 40 -6.24 16.80 0.51
C GLN A 40 -6.14 15.36 -0.01
N GLN A 41 -7.11 14.91 -0.82
CA GLN A 41 -6.96 13.71 -1.64
C GLN A 41 -6.09 14.03 -2.87
N LEU A 42 -5.01 13.27 -3.07
CA LEU A 42 -4.01 13.53 -4.12
C LEU A 42 -4.36 12.86 -5.46
N GLU A 43 -5.08 11.74 -5.43
CA GLU A 43 -5.47 10.99 -6.64
C GLU A 43 -6.95 11.21 -6.92
N ARG A 44 -7.25 12.19 -7.79
CA ARG A 44 -8.61 12.48 -8.28
C ARG A 44 -8.56 12.66 -9.79
N SER A 45 -8.13 11.61 -10.52
CA SER A 45 -8.39 11.55 -11.97
C SER A 45 -9.46 10.48 -12.22
N PRO A 46 -10.52 10.79 -13.00
CA PRO A 46 -11.62 9.87 -13.26
C PRO A 46 -11.20 8.59 -14.00
N GLU A 47 -10.05 8.59 -14.66
CA GLU A 47 -9.44 7.39 -15.27
C GLU A 47 -8.75 6.46 -14.25
N SER A 48 -8.56 6.91 -13.00
CA SER A 48 -7.92 6.13 -11.93
C SER A 48 -8.90 5.41 -11.03
N GLU A 49 -10.21 5.67 -11.14
CA GLU A 49 -11.21 5.10 -10.24
C GLU A 49 -11.49 3.63 -10.55
N GLU A 50 -11.49 3.24 -11.83
CA GLU A 50 -11.58 1.84 -12.26
C GLU A 50 -10.22 1.14 -12.13
N GLY A 51 -10.03 0.42 -11.03
CA GLY A 51 -8.89 -0.49 -10.83
C GLY A 51 -7.82 -0.01 -9.83
N SER A 52 -7.95 1.20 -9.25
CA SER A 52 -7.07 1.60 -8.16
C SER A 52 -7.31 0.76 -6.90
N GLN A 53 -6.23 0.26 -6.32
CA GLN A 53 -6.23 -0.58 -5.12
C GLN A 53 -6.33 0.23 -3.81
N GLY A 54 -6.49 1.56 -3.90
CA GLY A 54 -6.54 2.45 -2.75
C GLY A 54 -6.65 3.93 -3.13
N TYR A 55 -6.55 4.80 -2.13
CA TYR A 55 -6.61 6.25 -2.25
C TYR A 55 -5.40 6.86 -1.55
N VAL A 56 -4.80 7.90 -2.12
CA VAL A 56 -3.67 8.61 -1.51
C VAL A 56 -4.07 10.00 -1.05
N PHE A 57 -3.73 10.35 0.18
CA PHE A 57 -4.05 11.63 0.79
C PHE A 57 -2.79 12.34 1.29
N LYS A 58 -2.77 13.66 1.17
CA LYS A 58 -1.92 14.53 1.98
C LYS A 58 -2.56 14.63 3.36
N VAL A 59 -1.82 14.25 4.39
CA VAL A 59 -2.26 14.34 5.78
C VAL A 59 -1.21 14.97 6.67
N LYS A 60 -1.62 15.53 7.80
CA LYS A 60 -0.72 15.89 8.90
C LYS A 60 -0.89 14.87 10.03
N ILE A 61 0.22 14.33 10.51
CA ILE A 61 0.25 13.47 11.70
C ILE A 61 1.36 14.01 12.59
N ASP A 62 1.02 14.36 13.84
CA ASP A 62 1.96 14.94 14.80
C ASP A 62 2.80 16.09 14.21
N SER A 63 2.11 17.08 13.66
CA SER A 63 2.68 18.26 13.02
C SER A 63 3.51 18.07 11.75
N ARG A 64 3.69 16.82 11.27
CA ARG A 64 4.43 16.53 10.03
C ARG A 64 3.51 16.10 8.90
N ILE A 65 3.82 16.57 7.69
CA ILE A 65 3.07 16.23 6.47
C ILE A 65 3.55 14.89 5.90
N TYR A 66 2.58 14.05 5.55
CA TYR A 66 2.79 12.73 4.95
C TYR A 66 1.86 12.48 3.78
N ALA A 67 2.24 11.52 2.94
CA ALA A 67 1.34 10.87 2.01
C ALA A 67 0.80 9.59 2.67
N LEU A 68 -0.51 9.52 2.88
CA LEU A 68 -1.18 8.36 3.46
C LEU A 68 -1.91 7.61 2.35
N LYS A 69 -1.44 6.40 2.01
CA LYS A 69 -2.16 5.51 1.09
C LYS A 69 -3.10 4.62 1.88
N VAL A 70 -4.39 4.78 1.68
CA VAL A 70 -5.47 4.00 2.28
C VAL A 70 -5.89 2.91 1.28
N PHE A 71 -5.93 1.66 1.71
CA PHE A 71 -6.21 0.53 0.82
C PHE A 71 -7.68 0.13 0.87
N LYS A 72 -8.23 -0.23 -0.29
CA LYS A 72 -9.53 -0.88 -0.37
C LYS A 72 -9.50 -2.27 0.29
N PHE A 73 -10.66 -2.78 0.67
CA PHE A 73 -10.79 -4.14 1.15
C PHE A 73 -10.66 -5.11 -0.02
N PHE A 74 -9.66 -5.99 0.06
CA PHE A 74 -9.40 -6.98 -0.97
C PHE A 74 -10.33 -8.19 -0.80
N LYS A 75 -11.02 -8.60 -1.87
CA LYS A 75 -11.93 -9.74 -1.84
C LYS A 75 -11.16 -11.06 -1.96
N PRO A 76 -11.24 -11.97 -0.98
CA PRO A 76 -10.45 -13.20 -1.01
C PRO A 76 -10.68 -14.08 -2.23
N SER A 77 -11.90 -14.07 -2.79
CA SER A 77 -12.22 -14.85 -3.99
C SER A 77 -11.37 -14.44 -5.20
N GLU A 78 -10.89 -13.20 -5.25
CA GLU A 78 -10.03 -12.70 -6.34
C GLU A 78 -8.61 -13.26 -6.25
N ALA A 79 -8.20 -13.76 -5.08
CA ALA A 79 -6.81 -14.11 -4.82
C ALA A 79 -6.27 -15.20 -5.76
N LYS A 80 -7.05 -16.26 -5.98
CA LYS A 80 -6.65 -17.38 -6.83
C LYS A 80 -6.72 -17.05 -8.32
N TYR A 81 -7.61 -16.14 -8.73
CA TYR A 81 -7.67 -15.68 -10.13
C TYR A 81 -6.41 -14.91 -10.53
N LEU A 82 -5.76 -14.24 -9.58
CA LEU A 82 -4.49 -13.53 -9.80
C LEU A 82 -3.28 -14.48 -9.85
N LEU A 83 -3.46 -15.77 -9.54
CA LEU A 83 -2.44 -16.79 -9.64
C LEU A 83 -2.61 -17.61 -10.93
N SER A 84 -1.51 -18.13 -11.47
CA SER A 84 -1.62 -19.10 -12.56
C SER A 84 -2.35 -20.36 -12.08
N PRO A 85 -3.10 -21.07 -12.95
CA PRO A 85 -3.90 -22.24 -12.54
C PRO A 85 -3.08 -23.31 -11.80
N LEU A 86 -1.82 -23.50 -12.20
CA LEU A 86 -0.88 -24.41 -11.53
C LEU A 86 -0.54 -23.95 -10.12
N ARG A 87 -0.28 -22.65 -9.92
CA ARG A 87 0.04 -22.08 -8.61
C ARG A 87 -1.17 -22.04 -7.68
N ALA A 88 -2.36 -21.74 -8.22
CA ALA A 88 -3.60 -21.70 -7.46
C ALA A 88 -3.92 -23.05 -6.77
N LYS A 89 -3.51 -24.18 -7.38
CA LYS A 89 -3.65 -25.53 -6.80
C LYS A 89 -2.61 -25.85 -5.72
N MET A 90 -1.50 -25.11 -5.67
CA MET A 90 -0.36 -25.38 -4.78
C MET A 90 -0.37 -24.54 -3.49
N VAL A 91 -1.30 -23.59 -3.36
CA VAL A 91 -1.37 -22.70 -2.20
C VAL A 91 -2.76 -22.74 -1.56
N SER A 92 -2.79 -22.67 -0.23
CA SER A 92 -4.04 -22.45 0.50
C SER A 92 -4.66 -21.09 0.14
N ASP A 93 -5.98 -20.94 0.26
CA ASP A 93 -6.67 -19.67 0.05
C ASP A 93 -6.10 -18.54 0.91
N GLU A 94 -5.84 -18.82 2.19
CA GLU A 94 -5.23 -17.88 3.12
C GLU A 94 -3.89 -17.34 2.59
N LEU A 95 -2.97 -18.24 2.23
CA LEU A 95 -1.68 -17.88 1.65
C LEU A 95 -1.84 -17.10 0.33
N ALA A 96 -2.77 -17.50 -0.55
CA ALA A 96 -3.03 -16.79 -1.79
C ALA A 96 -3.44 -15.34 -1.52
N VAL A 97 -4.42 -15.13 -0.65
CA VAL A 97 -4.94 -13.81 -0.26
C VAL A 97 -3.82 -12.93 0.24
N PHE A 98 -3.02 -13.38 1.22
CA PHE A 98 -1.96 -12.55 1.78
C PHE A 98 -0.79 -12.28 0.82
N HIS A 99 -0.62 -13.11 -0.21
CA HIS A 99 0.39 -12.89 -1.24
C HIS A 99 -0.03 -11.94 -2.35
N VAL A 100 -1.32 -11.84 -2.64
CA VAL A 100 -1.84 -11.03 -3.75
C VAL A 100 -2.59 -9.78 -3.29
N ASP A 101 -3.00 -9.72 -2.03
CA ASP A 101 -3.57 -8.52 -1.43
C ASP A 101 -2.59 -7.33 -1.57
N PRO A 102 -3.03 -6.22 -2.18
CA PRO A 102 -2.19 -5.06 -2.47
C PRO A 102 -1.49 -4.47 -1.24
N PHE A 103 -2.17 -4.42 -0.09
CA PHE A 103 -1.61 -3.87 1.14
C PHE A 103 -0.42 -4.70 1.63
N TYR A 104 -0.57 -6.03 1.67
CA TYR A 104 0.51 -6.92 2.07
C TYR A 104 1.63 -7.00 1.04
N ALA A 105 1.31 -6.85 -0.25
CA ALA A 105 2.30 -6.75 -1.32
C ALA A 105 3.18 -5.50 -1.17
N GLU A 106 2.57 -4.34 -0.91
CA GLU A 106 3.30 -3.10 -0.64
C GLU A 106 4.16 -3.19 0.62
N CYS A 107 3.64 -3.77 1.72
CA CYS A 107 4.42 -3.99 2.94
C CYS A 107 5.71 -4.79 2.63
N ARG A 108 5.61 -5.87 1.84
CA ARG A 108 6.79 -6.64 1.41
C ARG A 108 7.74 -5.83 0.53
N ALA A 109 7.20 -5.02 -0.38
CA ALA A 109 8.01 -4.23 -1.28
C ALA A 109 8.85 -3.20 -0.49
N TYR A 110 8.21 -2.40 0.37
CA TYR A 110 8.90 -1.40 1.17
C TYR A 110 9.84 -2.02 2.22
N GLY A 111 9.43 -3.10 2.89
CA GLY A 111 10.32 -3.83 3.80
C GLY A 111 11.57 -4.35 3.11
N ARG A 112 11.48 -4.68 1.81
CA ARG A 112 12.64 -5.09 1.01
C ARG A 112 13.51 -3.93 0.58
N ILE A 113 12.90 -2.81 0.21
CA ILE A 113 13.61 -1.57 -0.16
C ILE A 113 14.43 -1.08 1.03
N GLN A 114 13.80 -0.90 2.19
CA GLN A 114 14.47 -0.45 3.43
C GLN A 114 15.68 -1.32 3.75
N ARG A 115 15.49 -2.65 3.83
CA ARG A 115 16.58 -3.59 4.10
C ARG A 115 17.71 -3.51 3.08
N LYS A 116 17.38 -3.30 1.80
CA LYS A 116 18.39 -3.23 0.74
C LYS A 116 19.15 -1.93 0.73
N GLU A 117 18.46 -0.81 0.89
CA GLU A 117 19.07 0.52 1.02
C GLU A 117 20.01 0.59 2.22
N GLU A 118 19.60 0.03 3.37
CA GLU A 118 20.45 -0.12 4.55
C GLU A 118 21.68 -1.00 4.26
N SER A 119 21.47 -2.20 3.72
CA SER A 119 22.57 -3.15 3.48
C SER A 119 23.57 -2.71 2.41
N GLU A 120 23.13 -1.92 1.42
CA GLU A 120 23.97 -1.45 0.31
C GLU A 120 24.55 -0.04 0.58
N GLY A 121 24.23 0.60 1.72
CA GLY A 121 24.77 1.91 2.10
C GLY A 121 24.49 3.01 1.07
N LEU A 122 23.32 2.97 0.42
CA LEU A 122 23.05 3.85 -0.72
C LEU A 122 22.93 5.31 -0.29
N LYS A 123 23.77 6.18 -0.88
CA LYS A 123 23.68 7.64 -0.70
C LYS A 123 22.39 8.24 -1.27
N SER A 124 21.78 7.59 -2.26
CA SER A 124 20.53 8.05 -2.88
C SER A 124 19.46 6.96 -2.82
N LYS A 125 18.29 7.35 -2.31
CA LYS A 125 17.14 6.46 -2.16
C LYS A 125 16.52 6.14 -3.52
N VAL A 126 16.10 4.89 -3.67
CA VAL A 126 15.48 4.34 -4.88
C VAL A 126 13.98 4.66 -4.89
N ALA A 127 13.34 4.73 -3.72
CA ALA A 127 11.93 5.05 -3.55
C ALA A 127 11.73 6.22 -2.56
N ALA A 128 10.49 6.73 -2.51
CA ALA A 128 10.03 7.59 -1.42
C ALA A 128 10.15 6.85 -0.08
N ASP A 129 10.43 7.57 1.00
CA ASP A 129 10.49 6.95 2.32
C ASP A 129 9.12 6.36 2.70
N CYS A 130 9.15 5.16 3.28
CA CYS A 130 8.00 4.53 3.89
C CYS A 130 8.25 4.43 5.38
N TYR A 131 7.37 5.02 6.18
CA TYR A 131 7.53 5.13 7.62
C TYR A 131 6.84 4.00 8.38
N GLY A 132 5.98 3.24 7.71
CA GLY A 132 5.31 2.08 8.29
C GLY A 132 3.87 1.95 7.85
N PHE A 133 3.24 0.84 8.26
CA PHE A 133 1.80 0.66 8.11
C PHE A 133 1.04 1.25 9.30
N LEU A 134 -0.21 1.62 9.07
CA LEU A 134 -1.12 2.19 10.05
C LEU A 134 -2.51 1.57 9.89
N LEU A 135 -3.21 1.37 11.01
CA LEU A 135 -4.62 1.00 11.03
C LEU A 135 -5.44 2.23 11.39
N LEU A 136 -6.45 2.52 10.59
CA LEU A 136 -7.32 3.67 10.84
C LEU A 136 -8.38 3.32 11.90
N GLU A 137 -8.78 4.33 12.65
CA GLU A 137 -9.86 4.20 13.62
C GLU A 137 -11.22 4.44 12.96
N LYS A 138 -12.32 4.06 13.64
CA LYS A 138 -13.68 4.31 13.12
C LYS A 138 -13.96 5.80 12.85
N LYS A 139 -13.32 6.70 13.61
CA LYS A 139 -13.43 8.16 13.36
C LYS A 139 -12.87 8.55 11.99
N ASP A 140 -11.81 7.89 11.54
CA ASP A 140 -11.17 8.14 10.25
C ASP A 140 -12.02 7.55 9.11
N GLU A 141 -12.61 6.38 9.31
CA GLU A 141 -13.59 5.80 8.37
C GLU A 141 -14.78 6.76 8.13
N ILE A 142 -15.26 7.43 9.18
CA ILE A 142 -16.33 8.45 9.06
C ILE A 142 -15.88 9.63 8.20
N VAL A 143 -14.62 10.09 8.34
CA VAL A 143 -14.07 11.16 7.51
C VAL A 143 -14.01 10.74 6.04
N LEU A 144 -13.52 9.53 5.75
CA LEU A 144 -13.47 8.98 4.39
C LEU A 144 -14.87 8.88 3.76
N ASN A 145 -15.85 8.39 4.50
CA ASN A 145 -17.23 8.30 4.03
C ASN A 145 -17.82 9.69 3.73
N ARG A 146 -17.52 10.71 4.54
CA ARG A 146 -17.94 12.10 4.29
C ARG A 146 -17.28 12.70 3.05
N MET A 147 -16.11 12.20 2.67
CA MET A 147 -15.45 12.54 1.40
C MET A 147 -16.02 11.79 0.19
N GLY A 148 -17.01 10.90 0.40
CA GLY A 148 -17.63 10.10 -0.66
C GLY A 148 -16.81 8.88 -1.09
N ILE A 149 -15.90 8.40 -0.23
CA ILE A 149 -14.99 7.31 -0.55
C ILE A 149 -15.56 6.00 -0.02
N ASP A 150 -15.88 5.08 -0.93
CA ASP A 150 -16.17 3.68 -0.58
C ASP A 150 -14.89 2.84 -0.73
N LEU A 151 -14.48 2.20 0.36
CA LEU A 151 -13.34 1.30 0.39
C LEU A 151 -13.71 -0.14 0.02
N TRP A 152 -14.99 -0.40 -0.22
CA TRP A 152 -15.52 -1.70 -0.60
C TRP A 152 -15.90 -1.69 -2.07
N ASP A 153 -15.10 -2.37 -2.91
CA ASP A 153 -15.46 -2.62 -4.32
C ASP A 153 -16.50 -3.76 -4.46
N MET A 154 -17.39 -3.90 -3.47
CA MET A 154 -18.37 -4.98 -3.39
C MET A 154 -19.68 -4.50 -2.75
N PRO A 155 -20.84 -5.01 -3.20
CA PRO A 155 -22.16 -4.64 -2.67
C PRO A 155 -22.29 -4.90 -1.16
N GLU A 156 -23.20 -4.20 -0.49
CA GLU A 156 -23.45 -4.37 0.96
C GLU A 156 -23.92 -5.78 1.31
N GLU A 157 -24.56 -6.47 0.37
CA GLU A 157 -25.05 -7.82 0.50
C GLU A 157 -23.92 -8.87 0.41
N ASP A 158 -22.71 -8.49 0.00
CA ASP A 158 -21.58 -9.40 -0.12
C ASP A 158 -21.21 -10.02 1.23
N GLU A 159 -21.13 -11.35 1.27
CA GLU A 159 -20.87 -12.09 2.51
C GLU A 159 -19.51 -11.79 3.13
N TYR A 160 -18.49 -11.50 2.31
CA TYR A 160 -17.19 -11.08 2.84
C TYR A 160 -17.27 -9.67 3.44
N ARG A 161 -17.94 -8.71 2.76
CA ARG A 161 -18.16 -7.36 3.31
C ARG A 161 -18.85 -7.41 4.67
N LYS A 162 -19.94 -8.18 4.79
CA LYS A 162 -20.68 -8.37 6.06
C LYS A 162 -19.77 -8.88 7.18
N GLN A 163 -18.98 -9.92 6.92
CA GLN A 163 -18.09 -10.52 7.92
C GLN A 163 -16.90 -9.61 8.26
N ALA A 164 -16.37 -8.89 7.27
CA ALA A 164 -15.17 -8.07 7.40
C ALA A 164 -15.45 -6.63 7.85
N ARG A 165 -16.71 -6.19 7.97
CA ARG A 165 -17.12 -4.81 8.32
C ARG A 165 -16.43 -4.20 9.55
N GLU A 166 -16.18 -5.01 10.57
CA GLU A 166 -15.48 -4.59 11.79
C GLU A 166 -13.95 -4.68 11.69
N SER A 167 -13.40 -5.04 10.53
CA SER A 167 -11.96 -5.03 10.32
C SER A 167 -11.49 -3.60 10.10
N PRO A 168 -10.35 -3.20 10.69
CA PRO A 168 -9.86 -1.85 10.53
C PRO A 168 -9.40 -1.60 9.09
N VAL A 169 -9.60 -0.36 8.64
CA VAL A 169 -9.04 0.10 7.37
C VAL A 169 -7.52 0.18 7.48
N ARG A 170 -6.84 -0.23 6.41
CA ARG A 170 -5.38 -0.39 6.37
C ARG A 170 -4.77 0.74 5.55
N ALA A 171 -3.68 1.29 6.05
CA ALA A 171 -2.96 2.37 5.37
C ALA A 171 -1.44 2.21 5.49
N ILE A 172 -0.70 2.89 4.62
CA ILE A 172 0.76 3.02 4.67
C ILE A 172 1.13 4.50 4.67
N VAL A 173 2.00 4.87 5.60
CA VAL A 173 2.52 6.24 5.77
C VAL A 173 3.80 6.39 4.95
N LYS A 174 3.80 7.29 3.99
CA LYS A 174 4.90 7.57 3.06
C LYS A 174 5.35 9.02 3.15
N GLU A 175 6.54 9.28 2.64
CA GLU A 175 7.06 10.62 2.38
C GLU A 175 6.08 11.37 1.47
N TYR A 176 5.58 12.49 1.93
CA TYR A 176 4.94 13.45 1.04
C TYR A 176 6.02 14.15 0.26
N VAL A 177 5.94 14.07 -1.07
CA VAL A 177 6.86 14.78 -1.94
C VAL A 177 6.07 15.87 -2.67
N GLU A 178 6.51 17.11 -2.47
CA GLU A 178 5.81 18.29 -2.95
C GLU A 178 6.22 18.63 -4.39
N GLY A 179 5.22 18.88 -5.25
CA GLY A 179 5.41 19.35 -6.62
C GLY A 179 4.74 18.48 -7.69
N GLU A 180 4.42 19.12 -8.83
CA GLU A 180 3.99 18.40 -10.04
C GLU A 180 5.11 17.48 -10.52
N THR A 181 4.79 16.21 -10.77
CA THR A 181 5.66 15.22 -11.41
C THR A 181 5.79 15.59 -12.88
N SER A 182 6.81 16.38 -13.25
CA SER A 182 7.15 16.58 -14.65
C SER A 182 8.32 15.68 -15.03
N PHE A 183 8.19 14.94 -16.13
CA PHE A 183 9.30 14.26 -16.77
C PHE A 183 10.32 15.28 -17.27
N ASN A 184 11.20 15.75 -16.39
CA ASN A 184 12.37 16.49 -16.83
C ASN A 184 13.43 15.49 -17.38
N PRO A 185 14.25 15.89 -18.38
CA PRO A 185 15.20 14.99 -19.02
C PRO A 185 16.22 14.34 -18.07
N GLN A 186 16.49 14.96 -16.92
CA GLN A 186 17.42 14.47 -15.91
C GLN A 186 16.81 13.32 -15.10
N ASN A 187 15.53 13.41 -14.73
CA ASN A 187 14.78 12.37 -14.04
C ASN A 187 14.53 11.16 -14.94
N CYS A 188 14.24 11.38 -16.22
CA CYS A 188 14.11 10.31 -17.22
C CYS A 188 15.38 9.45 -17.33
N LYS A 189 16.58 10.05 -17.16
CA LYS A 189 17.86 9.31 -17.21
C LYS A 189 18.13 8.52 -15.91
N ALA A 190 17.65 9.01 -14.77
CA ALA A 190 17.82 8.32 -13.48
C ALA A 190 16.86 7.13 -13.33
N MET A 191 15.67 7.23 -13.93
CA MET A 191 14.57 6.28 -13.76
C MET A 191 14.94 4.83 -14.16
N PRO A 192 15.52 4.55 -15.35
CA PRO A 192 15.92 3.20 -15.72
C PRO A 192 16.93 2.59 -14.74
N LYS A 193 17.83 3.39 -14.16
CA LYS A 193 18.81 2.89 -13.18
C LYS A 193 18.13 2.42 -11.90
N LYS A 194 17.07 3.11 -11.46
CA LYS A 194 16.27 2.73 -10.28
C LYS A 194 15.40 1.52 -10.57
N VAL A 195 14.70 1.48 -11.72
CA VAL A 195 13.92 0.31 -12.15
C VAL A 195 14.80 -0.94 -12.26
N ARG A 196 15.98 -0.85 -12.87
CA ARG A 196 16.94 -1.98 -12.92
C ARG A 196 17.40 -2.41 -11.53
N ARG A 197 17.49 -1.49 -10.58
CA ARG A 197 17.85 -1.80 -9.19
C ARG A 197 16.73 -2.52 -8.46
N LEU A 198 15.50 -2.02 -8.55
CA LEU A 198 14.32 -2.72 -8.03
C LEU A 198 14.21 -4.12 -8.61
N LYS A 199 14.40 -4.29 -9.93
CA LYS A 199 14.46 -5.60 -10.59
C LYS A 199 15.55 -6.51 -10.02
N ARG A 200 16.78 -6.01 -9.80
CA ARG A 200 17.85 -6.77 -9.11
C ARG A 200 17.46 -7.17 -7.69
N TRP A 201 16.71 -6.31 -7.02
CA TRP A 201 16.14 -6.62 -5.72
C TRP A 201 14.90 -7.51 -5.81
N LYS A 202 14.52 -8.03 -6.98
CA LYS A 202 13.32 -8.85 -7.19
C LYS A 202 12.01 -8.13 -6.83
N ILE A 203 11.99 -6.81 -6.98
CA ILE A 203 10.82 -5.95 -6.85
C ILE A 203 10.42 -5.55 -8.27
N TYR A 204 9.27 -6.04 -8.72
CA TYR A 204 8.76 -5.78 -10.06
C TYR A 204 7.68 -4.73 -9.97
N TYR A 205 8.03 -3.52 -10.39
CA TYR A 205 7.13 -2.39 -10.40
C TYR A 205 6.28 -2.43 -11.67
N LYS A 206 4.96 -2.58 -11.50
CA LYS A 206 4.02 -2.79 -12.61
C LYS A 206 3.45 -1.50 -13.20
N ASP A 207 3.52 -0.39 -12.47
CA ASP A 207 2.86 0.88 -12.84
C ASP A 207 3.89 2.01 -13.07
N ILE A 208 4.75 1.87 -14.09
CA ILE A 208 5.69 2.95 -14.47
C ILE A 208 4.95 3.98 -15.33
N LYS A 209 4.54 5.09 -14.73
CA LYS A 209 3.93 6.26 -15.41
C LYS A 209 4.49 7.59 -14.88
N GLU A 210 4.18 8.70 -15.55
CA GLU A 210 4.68 10.06 -15.20
C GLU A 210 4.36 10.45 -13.76
N ASP A 211 3.11 10.29 -13.35
CA ASP A 211 2.57 10.64 -12.03
C ASP A 211 3.28 9.92 -10.85
N ASN A 212 3.97 8.85 -11.19
CA ASN A 212 4.64 7.94 -10.29
C ASN A 212 6.15 8.24 -10.13
N CYS A 213 6.65 9.24 -10.86
CA CYS A 213 8.05 9.65 -10.93
C CYS A 213 8.21 11.08 -10.37
N ASP A 214 8.82 11.22 -9.20
CA ASP A 214 8.99 12.55 -8.60
C ASP A 214 10.16 13.37 -9.23
N LYS A 215 10.05 14.71 -9.14
CA LYS A 215 11.05 15.73 -9.52
C LYS A 215 12.44 15.44 -8.93
N GLY A 216 12.54 14.72 -7.82
CA GLY A 216 13.78 14.29 -7.17
C GLY A 216 14.28 12.91 -7.58
N SER A 217 13.78 12.31 -8.66
CA SER A 217 14.12 10.98 -9.20
C SER A 217 13.60 9.78 -8.41
N LYS A 218 12.86 9.93 -7.31
CA LYS A 218 12.34 8.81 -6.48
C LYS A 218 11.12 8.16 -7.14
N LEU A 219 11.03 6.83 -7.05
CA LEU A 219 9.83 6.09 -7.45
C LEU A 219 8.83 6.08 -6.30
N LYS A 220 7.58 6.49 -6.56
CA LYS A 220 6.46 6.20 -5.67
C LYS A 220 6.13 4.71 -5.87
N VAL A 221 6.45 3.83 -4.92
CA VAL A 221 6.07 2.40 -5.05
C VAL A 221 4.61 2.26 -4.60
N PHE A 222 3.74 1.77 -5.51
CA PHE A 222 2.30 1.56 -5.35
C PHE A 222 1.95 0.08 -5.26
#